data_AF-A0A1Q9G759-F1
#
_entry.id   AF-A0A1Q9G759-F1
#
_cell.length_a   1.000
_cell.length_b   1.000
_cell.length_c   1.000
_cell.angle_alpha   90.00
_cell.angle_beta   90.00
_cell.angle_gamma   90.00
#
_symmetry.space_group_name_H-M   'P 1'
#
loop_
_entity.id
_entity.type
_entity.pdbx_description
1 polymer ?
#
loop_
_entity_poly.entity_id
_entity_poly.type
_entity_poly.pdbx_seq_one_letter_code
_entity_poly.pdbx_strand_id
1 'polypeptide(L)' 'MILEMIKAYSTKGLNMDDYGKYLGKTLSIEQLDEHSEVLVEVYQKANPTMTTEQVEDIVMGLELPKVNV' A
#
# COMPACT_ATOMS: atom_id res chain seq x y z
N MET A 1 7.12 9.65 3.18
CA MET A 1 6.23 8.56 2.74
C MET A 1 6.89 7.20 2.95
N ILE A 2 8.01 6.89 2.27
CA ILE A 2 8.70 5.58 2.41
C ILE A 2 9.02 5.21 3.86
N LEU A 3 9.58 6.12 4.67
CA LEU A 3 9.87 5.84 6.09
C LEU A 3 8.62 5.51 6.92
N GLU A 4 7.49 6.14 6.64
CA GLU A 4 6.23 5.89 7.34
C GLU A 4 5.63 4.54 6.91
N MET A 5 5.78 4.16 5.63
CA MET A 5 5.41 2.83 5.14
C MET A 5 6.24 1.73 5.81
N ILE A 6 7.57 1.91 5.87
CA ILE A 6 8.47 0.93 6.52
C ILE A 6 8.06 0.72 7.99
N LYS A 7 7.79 1.81 8.72
CA LYS A 7 7.32 1.74 10.12
C LYS A 7 5.97 1.04 10.24
N ALA A 8 5.01 1.38 9.38
CA ALA A 8 3.67 0.81 9.41
C ALA A 8 3.70 -0.70 9.13
N TYR A 9 4.45 -1.11 8.09
CA TYR A 9 4.67 -2.52 7.75
C TYR A 9 5.30 -3.28 8.91
N SER A 10 6.40 -2.75 9.47
CA SER A 10 7.08 -3.36 10.62
C SER A 10 6.18 -3.47 11.85
N THR A 11 5.28 -2.51 12.07
CA THR A 11 4.35 -2.51 13.23
C THR A 11 3.25 -3.58 13.07
N LYS A 12 2.87 -3.88 11.83
CA LYS A 12 1.82 -4.84 11.47
C LYS A 12 2.39 -6.23 11.15
N GLY A 13 3.71 -6.42 11.26
CA GLY A 13 4.39 -7.68 10.96
C GLY A 13 4.51 -7.99 9.47
N LEU A 14 4.28 -7.01 8.60
CA LEU A 14 4.37 -7.15 7.14
C LEU A 14 5.81 -6.89 6.65
N ASN A 15 6.19 -7.58 5.57
CA ASN A 15 7.48 -7.37 4.92
C ASN A 15 7.35 -6.35 3.77
N MET A 16 8.27 -5.39 3.73
CA MET A 16 8.34 -4.41 2.65
C MET A 16 8.71 -5.03 1.29
N ASP A 17 9.34 -6.22 1.27
CA ASP A 17 9.58 -6.99 0.05
C ASP A 17 8.28 -7.41 -0.65
N ASP A 18 7.20 -7.55 0.11
CA ASP A 18 5.88 -7.91 -0.42
C ASP A 18 5.15 -6.71 -1.03
N TYR A 19 5.64 -5.48 -0.84
CA TYR A 19 5.06 -4.29 -1.49
C TYR A 19 5.10 -4.40 -3.02
N GLY A 20 6.20 -4.89 -3.59
CA GLY A 20 6.27 -5.11 -5.05
C GLY A 20 5.28 -6.17 -5.53
N LYS A 21 5.02 -7.20 -4.71
CA LYS A 21 4.04 -8.26 -4.99
C LYS A 21 2.61 -7.75 -4.85
N TYR A 22 2.36 -6.86 -3.90
CA TYR A 22 1.10 -6.14 -3.76
C TYR A 22 0.80 -5.32 -5.02
N LEU A 23 1.75 -4.48 -5.47
CA LEU A 23 1.61 -3.69 -6.70
C LEU A 23 1.42 -4.56 -7.96
N GLY A 24 2.07 -5.72 -7.99
CA GLY A 24 1.92 -6.71 -9.06
C GLY A 24 0.66 -7.57 -8.95
N LYS A 25 -0.15 -7.41 -7.90
CA LYS A 25 -1.34 -8.22 -7.61
C LYS A 25 -1.05 -9.74 -7.57
N THR A 26 0.12 -10.13 -7.09
CA THR A 26 0.59 -11.53 -7.06
C THR A 26 0.50 -12.19 -5.68
N LEU A 27 0.02 -11.46 -4.66
CA LEU A 27 -0.25 -11.99 -3.33
C LEU A 27 -1.60 -12.72 -3.29
N SER A 28 -1.87 -13.47 -2.21
CA SER A 28 -3.23 -13.99 -1.96
C SER A 28 -4.20 -12.83 -1.71
N ILE A 29 -5.52 -13.07 -1.86
CA ILE A 29 -6.53 -12.03 -1.58
C ILE A 29 -6.42 -11.51 -0.14
N GLU A 30 -6.22 -12.40 0.83
CA GLU A 30 -6.04 -12.05 2.25
C GLU A 30 -4.81 -11.15 2.44
N GLN A 31 -3.68 -11.50 1.81
CA GLN A 31 -2.48 -10.67 1.86
C GLN A 31 -2.68 -9.33 1.12
N LEU A 32 -3.39 -9.30 0.00
CA LEU A 32 -3.70 -8.04 -0.68
C LEU A 32 -4.50 -7.11 0.23
N ASP A 33 -5.47 -7.65 0.97
CA ASP A 33 -6.29 -6.90 1.93
C ASP A 33 -5.42 -6.34 3.07
N GLU A 34 -4.63 -7.19 3.73
CA GLU A 34 -3.71 -6.78 4.80
C GLU A 34 -2.76 -5.65 4.36
N HIS A 35 -2.16 -5.80 3.17
CA HIS A 35 -1.26 -4.79 2.62
C HIS A 35 -2.00 -3.50 2.24
N SER A 36 -3.22 -3.60 1.71
CA SER A 36 -4.06 -2.46 1.35
C SER A 36 -4.42 -1.63 2.59
N GLU A 37 -4.87 -2.25 3.67
CA GLU A 37 -5.21 -1.56 4.92
C GLU A 37 -4.05 -0.72 5.46
N VAL A 38 -2.84 -1.29 5.49
CA VAL A 38 -1.65 -0.58 5.97
C VAL A 38 -1.29 0.59 5.07
N LEU A 39 -1.44 0.44 3.75
CA LEU A 39 -1.20 1.52 2.81
C LEU A 39 -2.24 2.63 2.95
N VAL A 40 -3.52 2.29 3.12
CA VAL A 40 -4.60 3.26 3.38
C VAL A 40 -4.29 4.08 4.63
N GLU A 41 -3.90 3.44 5.74
CA GLU A 41 -3.51 4.14 6.97
C GLU A 41 -2.39 5.17 6.73
N VAL A 42 -1.37 4.79 5.96
CA VAL A 42 -0.22 5.67 5.68
C VAL A 42 -0.61 6.82 4.76
N TYR A 43 -1.37 6.54 3.70
CA TYR A 43 -1.80 7.56 2.74
C TYR A 43 -2.80 8.53 3.36
N GLN A 44 -3.69 8.07 4.22
CA GLN A 44 -4.63 8.90 4.97
C GLN A 44 -3.90 9.85 5.94
N LYS A 45 -2.85 9.36 6.63
CA LYS A 45 -2.00 10.22 7.48
C LYS A 45 -1.26 11.28 6.68
N ALA A 46 -0.80 10.94 5.48
CA ALA A 46 -0.12 11.88 4.60
C ALA A 46 -1.08 12.91 3.97
N ASN A 47 -2.36 12.55 3.82
CA ASN A 47 -3.39 13.36 3.16
C ASN A 47 -4.65 13.48 4.06
N PRO A 48 -4.58 14.19 5.20
CA PRO A 48 -5.67 14.23 6.18
C PRO A 48 -6.96 14.89 5.67
N THR A 49 -6.91 15.59 4.52
CA THR A 49 -8.07 16.22 3.89
C THR A 49 -8.81 15.29 2.91
N MET A 50 -8.23 14.14 2.55
CA MET A 50 -8.87 13.15 1.70
C MET A 50 -9.83 12.29 2.51
N THR A 51 -10.92 11.84 1.89
CA THR A 51 -11.78 10.82 2.49
C THR A 51 -11.11 9.46 2.42
N THR A 52 -11.55 8.52 3.27
CA THR A 52 -11.07 7.14 3.23
C THR A 52 -11.25 6.52 1.84
N GLU A 53 -12.42 6.71 1.22
CA GLU A 53 -12.73 6.21 -0.14
C GLU A 53 -11.74 6.75 -1.19
N GLN A 54 -11.39 8.04 -1.13
CA GLN A 54 -10.40 8.62 -2.03
C GLN A 54 -9.00 8.02 -1.84
N VAL A 55 -8.66 7.67 -0.60
CA VAL A 55 -7.38 7.03 -0.29
C VAL A 55 -7.37 5.57 -0.73
N GLU A 56 -8.47 4.84 -0.50
CA GLU A 56 -8.65 3.46 -0.97
C GLU A 56 -8.52 3.39 -2.49
N ASP A 57 -9.16 4.30 -3.23
CA ASP A 57 -9.05 4.39 -4.69
C ASP A 57 -7.59 4.60 -5.14
N ILE A 58 -6.83 5.46 -4.45
CA ILE A 58 -5.40 5.67 -4.74
C ILE A 58 -4.62 4.37 -4.50
N VAL A 59 -4.84 3.72 -3.36
CA VAL A 59 -4.10 2.52 -2.95
C VAL A 59 -4.39 1.35 -3.89
N MET A 60 -5.66 1.13 -4.25
CA MET A 60 -6.08 0.12 -5.24
C MET A 60 -5.55 0.40 -6.65
N GLY A 61 -5.32 1.68 -6.97
CA GLY A 61 -4.77 2.14 -8.24
C GLY A 61 -3.23 2.14 -8.32
N LEU A 62 -2.52 1.75 -7.26
CA LEU A 62 -1.07 1.65 -7.30
C LEU A 62 -0.62 0.51 -8.21
N GLU A 63 0.31 0.79 -9.13
CA GLU A 63 0.85 -0.18 -10.08
C GLU A 63 2.37 -0.08 -10.13
N LEU A 64 3.03 -1.17 -10.53
CA LEU A 64 4.46 -1.15 -10.83
C LEU A 64 4.76 -0.18 -11.98
N PRO A 65 5.89 0.55 -11.94
CA PRO A 65 6.30 1.38 -13.06
C PRO A 65 6.36 0.56 -14.35
N LYS A 66 5.73 1.05 -15.43
CA LYS A 66 5.86 0.43 -16.75
C LYS A 66 7.30 0.61 -17.23
N VAL A 67 8.07 -0.48 -17.25
CA VAL A 67 9.38 -0.49 -17.90
C VAL A 67 9.13 -0.55 -19.40
N ASN A 68 9.29 0.57 -20.10
CA ASN A 68 9.33 0.58 -21.56
C ASN A 68 10.65 -0.09 -21.98
N VAL A 69 10.56 -1.33 -22.45
CA VAL A 69 11.67 -2.09 -23.05
C VAL A 69 11.72 -1.84 -24.55
#